data_AF-A0A9D7S1P4-F1
#
_entry.id   AF-A0A9D7S1P4-F1
#
_cell.length_a   1.000
_cell.length_b   1.000
_cell.length_c   1.000
_cell.angle_alpha   90.00
_cell.angle_beta   90.00
_cell.angle_gamma   90.00
#
_symmetry.space_group_name_H-M   'P 1'
#
loop_
_entity.id
_entity.type
_entity.pdbx_description
1 polymer ?
#
loop_
_entity_poly.entity_id
_entity_poly.type
_entity_poly.pdbx_seq_one_letter_code
_entity_poly.pdbx_strand_id
1 'polypeptide(L)'
;MTMTSTRNCAKCFSPNSTTSPLLERAFAVWRANPADQAAMQNLRRGFHTIKGSALMVGANALGEFCRHLEQLSIRLMEQQLKVTPAMVVTIEQAIALMPAFAKSVRDGRAPPQAHSITNRVQRLMA
;
A
#
# COMPACT_ATOMS: atom_id res chain seq x y z
N MET A 1 27.38 6.44 4.97
CA MET A 1 26.03 6.72 4.42
C MET A 1 25.99 6.25 2.97
N THR A 2 25.69 4.98 2.74
CA THR A 2 25.67 4.37 1.40
C THR A 2 24.33 4.65 0.74
N MET A 3 24.37 5.45 -0.32
CA MET A 3 23.29 5.56 -1.30
C MET A 3 23.17 4.24 -2.05
N THR A 4 22.09 3.47 -1.82
CA THR A 4 21.81 2.26 -2.58
C THR A 4 20.30 2.07 -2.75
N SER A 5 19.62 2.91 -3.53
CA SER A 5 18.23 2.57 -3.93
C SER A 5 17.64 3.34 -5.12
N THR A 6 18.44 3.86 -6.06
CA THR A 6 17.85 4.49 -7.27
C THR A 6 17.35 3.46 -8.30
N ARG A 7 17.84 2.20 -8.26
CA ARG A 7 17.38 1.15 -9.20
C ARG A 7 16.02 0.54 -8.87
N ASN A 8 15.49 0.72 -7.66
CA ASN A 8 14.20 0.14 -7.27
C ASN A 8 12.99 1.06 -7.57
N CYS A 9 13.19 2.39 -7.70
CA CYS A 9 12.12 3.33 -8.05
C CYS A 9 11.48 2.99 -9.39
N ALA A 10 12.30 2.70 -10.40
CA ALA A 10 11.84 2.41 -11.76
C ALA A 10 11.02 1.10 -11.85
N LYS A 11 11.29 0.12 -10.97
CA LYS A 11 10.57 -1.16 -10.98
C LYS A 11 9.14 -1.06 -10.44
N CYS A 12 8.89 -0.22 -9.44
CA CYS A 12 7.54 -0.03 -8.89
C CYS A 12 6.57 0.65 -9.87
N PHE A 13 7.11 1.35 -10.88
CA PHE A 13 6.34 2.05 -11.91
C PHE A 13 6.62 1.52 -13.33
N SER A 14 7.16 0.30 -13.45
CA SER A 14 7.39 -0.35 -14.74
C SER A 14 6.05 -0.63 -15.45
N PRO A 15 5.95 -0.44 -16.78
CA PRO A 15 4.69 -0.52 -17.54
C PRO A 15 3.93 -1.85 -17.40
N ASN A 16 4.61 -2.92 -16.97
CA ASN A 16 4.03 -4.26 -16.84
C ASN A 16 3.86 -4.75 -15.38
N SER A 17 4.18 -3.93 -14.37
CA SER A 17 4.02 -4.30 -12.95
C SER A 17 3.29 -3.20 -12.19
N THR A 18 1.97 -3.18 -12.34
CA THR A 18 1.07 -2.17 -11.77
C THR A 18 0.78 -2.36 -10.28
N THR A 19 1.21 -3.51 -9.72
CA THR A 19 1.21 -3.84 -8.30
C THR A 19 2.42 -4.73 -8.02
N SER A 20 3.10 -4.57 -6.88
CA SER A 20 4.21 -5.46 -6.52
C SER A 20 3.67 -6.89 -6.37
N PRO A 21 4.19 -7.91 -7.09
CA PRO A 21 3.73 -9.30 -6.95
C PRO A 21 3.83 -9.81 -5.52
N LEU A 22 4.76 -9.25 -4.74
CA LEU A 22 4.89 -9.52 -3.31
C LEU A 22 3.65 -9.05 -2.53
N LEU A 23 3.13 -7.86 -2.84
CA LEU A 23 1.99 -7.26 -2.14
C LEU A 23 0.70 -8.06 -2.39
N GLU A 24 0.45 -8.44 -3.65
CA GLU A 24 -0.73 -9.23 -4.01
C GLU A 24 -0.70 -10.63 -3.37
N ARG A 25 0.46 -11.30 -3.41
CA ARG A 25 0.63 -12.61 -2.75
C ARG A 25 0.46 -12.52 -1.25
N ALA A 26 1.08 -11.52 -0.62
CA ALA A 26 0.94 -11.30 0.82
C ALA A 26 -0.51 -11.01 1.21
N PHE A 27 -1.23 -10.24 0.39
CA PHE A 27 -2.65 -9.99 0.60
C PHE A 27 -3.49 -11.26 0.49
N ALA A 28 -3.24 -12.10 -0.52
CA ALA A 28 -3.98 -13.35 -0.69
C ALA A 28 -3.80 -14.29 0.51
N VAL A 29 -2.56 -14.44 1.01
CA VAL A 29 -2.27 -15.24 2.20
C VAL A 29 -2.96 -14.67 3.43
N TRP A 30 -2.82 -13.36 3.67
CA TRP A 30 -3.43 -12.70 4.82
C TRP A 30 -4.96 -12.71 4.77
N ARG A 31 -5.57 -12.58 3.59
CA ARG A 31 -7.03 -12.67 3.42
C ARG A 31 -7.56 -14.06 3.78
N ALA A 32 -6.82 -15.11 3.42
CA ALA A 32 -7.18 -16.49 3.76
C ALA A 32 -6.97 -16.78 5.25
N ASN A 33 -5.95 -16.18 5.87
CA ASN A 33 -5.66 -16.30 7.29
C ASN A 33 -5.25 -14.95 7.90
N PRO A 34 -6.21 -14.15 8.40
CA PRO A 34 -5.90 -12.81 8.94
C PRO A 34 -5.07 -12.82 10.22
N ALA A 35 -4.91 -13.97 10.86
CA ALA A 35 -4.02 -14.15 12.01
C ALA A 35 -2.55 -14.35 11.60
N ASP A 36 -2.26 -14.53 10.32
CA ASP A 36 -0.90 -14.70 9.81
C ASP A 36 -0.10 -13.38 9.88
N GLN A 37 0.73 -13.29 10.91
CA GLN A 37 1.60 -12.14 11.16
C GLN A 37 2.71 -11.99 10.12
N ALA A 38 3.18 -13.09 9.51
CA ALA A 38 4.20 -13.04 8.48
C ALA A 38 3.61 -12.44 7.19
N ALA A 39 2.37 -12.81 6.84
CA ALA A 39 1.64 -12.21 5.74
C ALA A 39 1.39 -10.71 5.99
N MET A 40 1.00 -10.31 7.21
CA MET A 40 0.83 -8.89 7.55
C MET A 40 2.14 -8.10 7.50
N GLN A 41 3.25 -8.69 7.92
CA GLN A 41 4.58 -8.08 7.80
C GLN A 41 4.98 -7.89 6.34
N ASN A 42 4.65 -8.85 5.46
CA ASN A 42 4.90 -8.73 4.01
C ASN A 42 4.04 -7.63 3.38
N LEU A 43 2.77 -7.51 3.76
CA LEU A 43 1.89 -6.40 3.36
C LEU A 43 2.49 -5.04 3.75
N ARG A 44 2.91 -4.88 5.02
CA ARG A 44 3.55 -3.66 5.51
C ARG A 44 4.82 -3.32 4.70
N ARG A 45 5.68 -4.31 4.43
CA ARG A 45 6.89 -4.13 3.60
C ARG A 45 6.52 -3.63 2.20
N GLY A 46 5.50 -4.20 1.58
CA GLY A 46 5.00 -3.75 0.27
C GLY A 46 4.56 -2.28 0.29
N PHE A 47 3.74 -1.88 1.26
CA PHE A 47 3.32 -0.47 1.42
C PHE A 47 4.50 0.46 1.69
N HIS A 48 5.46 0.05 2.51
CA HIS A 48 6.67 0.82 2.79
C HIS A 48 7.51 1.09 1.53
N THR A 49 7.70 0.07 0.70
CA THR A 49 8.44 0.19 -0.58
C THR A 49 7.72 1.12 -1.56
N ILE A 50 6.40 1.01 -1.66
CA ILE A 50 5.60 1.87 -2.55
C ILE A 50 5.64 3.31 -2.05
N LYS A 51 5.45 3.55 -0.74
CA LYS A 51 5.56 4.86 -0.11
C LYS A 51 6.90 5.53 -0.44
N GLY A 52 8.01 4.82 -0.20
CA GLY A 52 9.34 5.34 -0.49
C GLY A 52 9.52 5.68 -1.97
N SER A 53 9.07 4.79 -2.87
CA SER A 53 9.15 5.01 -4.32
C SER A 53 8.30 6.18 -4.79
N ALA A 54 7.08 6.32 -4.26
CA ALA A 54 6.17 7.41 -4.57
C ALA A 54 6.75 8.77 -4.16
N LEU A 55 7.32 8.87 -2.95
CA LEU A 55 7.95 10.11 -2.48
C LEU A 55 9.20 10.46 -3.31
N MET A 56 10.00 9.48 -3.72
CA MET A 56 11.19 9.71 -4.55
C MET A 56 10.87 10.25 -5.94
N VAL A 57 9.69 9.97 -6.49
CA VAL A 57 9.25 10.47 -7.80
C VAL A 57 8.27 11.64 -7.71
N GLY A 58 8.07 12.21 -6.52
CA GLY A 58 7.17 13.35 -6.28
C GLY A 58 5.68 13.01 -6.29
N ALA A 59 5.30 11.73 -6.27
CA ALA A 59 3.93 11.26 -6.19
C ALA A 59 3.36 11.35 -4.76
N ASN A 60 3.28 12.57 -4.22
CA ASN A 60 2.94 12.84 -2.82
C ASN A 60 1.60 12.23 -2.40
N ALA A 61 0.57 12.31 -3.24
CA ALA A 61 -0.75 11.75 -2.95
C ALA A 61 -0.71 10.22 -2.76
N LEU A 62 0.09 9.52 -3.58
CA LEU A 62 0.29 8.08 -3.44
C LEU A 62 1.12 7.75 -2.19
N GLY A 63 2.18 8.52 -1.93
CA GLY A 63 3.00 8.35 -0.72
C GLY A 63 2.16 8.48 0.55
N GLU A 64 1.32 9.50 0.60
CA GLU A 64 0.41 9.75 1.73
C GLU A 64 -0.67 8.69 1.86
N PHE A 65 -1.22 8.20 0.75
CA PHE A 65 -2.15 7.08 0.76
C PHE A 65 -1.51 5.80 1.33
N CYS A 66 -0.30 5.45 0.89
CA CYS A 66 0.44 4.29 1.40
C CYS A 66 0.82 4.45 2.88
N ARG A 67 1.08 5.66 3.35
CA ARG A 67 1.36 5.94 4.78
C ARG A 67 0.19 5.52 5.68
N HIS A 68 -1.05 5.80 5.27
CA HIS A 68 -2.24 5.39 6.03
C HIS A 68 -2.38 3.86 6.11
N LEU A 69 -2.14 3.15 5.00
CA LEU A 69 -2.19 1.69 4.95
C LEU A 69 -1.06 1.03 5.75
N GLU A 70 0.14 1.61 5.73
CA GLU A 70 1.26 1.19 6.56
C GLU A 70 0.91 1.34 8.04
N GLN A 71 0.30 2.46 8.44
CA GLN A 71 -0.11 2.67 9.83
C GLN A 71 -1.20 1.69 10.28
N LEU A 72 -2.20 1.43 9.44
CA LEU A 72 -3.19 0.38 9.70
C LEU A 72 -2.49 -0.98 9.90
N SER A 73 -1.51 -1.27 9.06
CA SER A 73 -0.76 -2.54 9.12
C SER A 73 0.03 -2.70 10.40
N ILE A 74 0.70 -1.63 10.85
CA ILE A 74 1.42 -1.62 12.13
C ILE A 74 0.46 -1.94 13.28
N ARG A 75 -0.71 -1.28 13.34
CA ARG A 75 -1.68 -1.49 14.42
C ARG A 75 -2.29 -2.90 14.43
N LEU A 76 -2.52 -3.49 13.26
CA LEU A 76 -2.97 -4.88 13.13
C LEU A 76 -1.89 -5.87 13.60
N MET A 77 -0.62 -5.60 13.31
CA MET A 77 0.50 -6.42 13.79
C MET A 77 0.69 -6.32 15.31
N GLU A 78 0.56 -5.12 15.86
CA GLU A 78 0.64 -4.85 17.31
C GLU A 78 -0.60 -5.33 18.07
N GLN A 79 -1.57 -5.96 17.39
CA GLN A 79 -2.84 -6.44 17.95
C GLN A 79 -3.66 -5.36 18.66
N GLN A 80 -3.38 -4.08 18.34
CA GLN A 80 -4.14 -2.93 18.85
C GLN A 80 -5.54 -2.85 18.23
N LEU A 81 -5.73 -3.49 17.08
CA LEU A 81 -6.99 -3.57 16.35
C LEU A 81 -7.34 -5.03 16.07
N LYS A 82 -8.60 -5.40 16.28
CA LYS A 82 -9.13 -6.68 15.79
C LYS A 82 -9.40 -6.57 14.29
N VAL A 83 -8.95 -7.56 13.53
CA VAL A 83 -9.25 -7.61 12.10
C VAL A 83 -10.76 -7.73 11.91
N THR A 84 -11.34 -6.80 11.15
CA THR A 84 -12.74 -6.85 10.74
C THR A 84 -12.85 -7.12 9.24
N PRO A 85 -13.97 -7.70 8.75
CA PRO A 85 -14.20 -7.85 7.31
C PRO A 85 -14.10 -6.52 6.56
N ALA A 86 -14.52 -5.41 7.18
CA ALA A 86 -14.41 -4.07 6.62
C ALA A 86 -12.94 -3.65 6.39
N MET A 87 -12.01 -4.03 7.26
CA MET A 87 -10.58 -3.79 7.07
C MET A 87 -10.02 -4.58 5.88
N VAL A 88 -10.40 -5.85 5.76
CA VAL A 88 -9.98 -6.71 4.63
C VAL A 88 -10.40 -6.11 3.29
N VAL A 89 -11.68 -5.74 3.17
CA VAL A 89 -12.22 -5.08 1.96
C VAL A 89 -11.52 -3.75 1.69
N THR A 90 -11.21 -2.99 2.74
CA THR A 90 -10.54 -1.68 2.58
C THR A 90 -9.11 -1.86 2.06
N ILE A 91 -8.36 -2.85 2.56
CA ILE A 91 -7.01 -3.18 2.07
C ILE A 91 -7.07 -3.70 0.62
N GLU A 92 -8.05 -4.55 0.29
CA GLU A 92 -8.28 -5.05 -1.07
C GLU A 92 -8.48 -3.90 -2.07
N GLN A 93 -9.39 -2.99 -1.75
CA GLN A 93 -9.70 -1.83 -2.59
C GLN A 93 -8.49 -0.90 -2.71
N ALA A 94 -7.70 -0.74 -1.65
CA ALA A 94 -6.50 0.07 -1.68
C ALA A 94 -5.43 -0.53 -2.62
N ILE A 95 -5.23 -1.85 -2.57
CA ILE A 95 -4.31 -2.55 -3.48
C ILE A 95 -4.80 -2.42 -4.93
N ALA A 96 -6.10 -2.58 -5.18
CA ALA A 96 -6.70 -2.43 -6.50
C ALA A 96 -6.59 -1.01 -7.10
N LEU A 97 -6.41 0.03 -6.27
CA LEU A 97 -6.17 1.41 -6.74
C LEU A 97 -4.71 1.69 -7.10
N MET A 98 -3.74 0.90 -6.60
CA MET A 98 -2.32 1.12 -6.87
C MET A 98 -2.00 1.22 -8.38
N PRO A 99 -2.56 0.35 -9.25
CA PRO A 99 -2.38 0.47 -10.69
C PRO A 99 -2.80 1.81 -11.28
N ALA A 100 -3.93 2.34 -10.81
CA ALA A 100 -4.48 3.61 -11.28
C ALA A 100 -3.61 4.79 -10.84
N PHE A 101 -3.07 4.74 -9.63
CA PHE A 101 -2.08 5.73 -9.16
C PHE A 101 -0.78 5.67 -9.97
N ALA A 102 -0.24 4.48 -10.23
CA ALA A 102 0.95 4.32 -11.04
C ALA A 102 0.75 4.89 -12.46
N LYS A 103 -0.42 4.64 -13.05
CA LYS A 103 -0.81 5.21 -14.34
C LYS A 103 -0.93 6.73 -14.30
N SER A 104 -1.57 7.32 -13.28
CA SER A 104 -1.70 8.78 -13.19
C SER A 104 -0.33 9.46 -13.05
N VAL A 105 0.57 8.90 -12.23
CA VAL A 105 1.93 9.42 -12.03
C VAL A 105 2.73 9.40 -13.33
N ARG A 106 2.69 8.28 -14.06
CA ARG A 106 3.38 8.15 -15.35
C ARG A 106 2.83 9.12 -16.39
N ASP A 107 1.51 9.24 -16.47
CA ASP A 107 0.85 10.04 -17.49
C ASP A 107 0.83 11.55 -17.13
N GLY A 108 1.45 11.95 -16.00
CA GLY A 108 1.44 13.34 -15.50
C GLY A 108 0.03 13.85 -15.14
N ARG A 109 -0.90 12.94 -14.86
CA ARG A 109 -2.30 13.25 -14.57
C ARG A 109 -2.56 13.35 -13.08
N ALA A 110 -3.66 14.03 -12.74
CA ALA A 110 -4.16 14.05 -11.37
C ALA A 110 -4.35 12.61 -10.84
N PRO A 111 -3.99 12.36 -9.56
CA PRO A 111 -4.16 11.05 -8.95
C PRO A 111 -5.64 10.65 -8.91
N PRO A 112 -5.95 9.34 -8.97
CA PRO A 112 -7.30 8.86 -8.73
C PRO A 112 -7.79 9.31 -7.35
N GLN A 113 -9.10 9.54 -7.22
CA GLN A 113 -9.67 9.93 -5.94
C GLN A 113 -9.58 8.78 -4.93
N ALA A 114 -8.68 8.90 -3.95
CA ALA A 114 -8.54 7.93 -2.86
C ALA A 114 -9.10 8.40 -1.52
N HIS A 115 -9.64 9.63 -1.44
CA HIS A 115 -10.19 10.22 -0.22
C HIS A 115 -11.23 9.32 0.46
N SER A 116 -12.07 8.61 -0.31
CA SER A 116 -13.06 7.67 0.22
C SER A 116 -12.41 6.49 0.96
N ILE A 117 -11.29 5.96 0.46
CA ILE A 117 -10.55 4.87 1.11
C ILE A 117 -9.74 5.41 2.29
N THR A 118 -9.05 6.55 2.15
CA THR A 118 -8.31 7.18 3.26
C THR A 118 -9.23 7.46 4.44
N ASN A 119 -10.42 8.02 4.20
CA ASN A 119 -11.41 8.29 5.26
C ASN A 119 -11.93 7.01 5.90
N ARG A 120 -12.05 5.91 5.14
CA ARG A 120 -12.40 4.60 5.71
C ARG A 120 -11.29 4.04 6.58
N VAL A 121 -10.05 4.09 6.12
CA VAL A 121 -8.87 3.65 6.90
C VAL A 121 -8.79 4.42 8.21
N GLN A 122 -8.93 5.75 8.17
CA GLN A 122 -8.91 6.60 9.36
C GLN A 122 -10.04 6.25 10.34
N ARG A 123 -11.27 6.04 9.86
CA ARG A 123 -12.41 5.64 10.71
C ARG A 123 -12.25 4.25 11.32
N LEU A 124 -11.58 3.32 10.62
CA LEU A 124 -11.29 1.98 11.14
C LEU A 124 -10.16 1.98 12.18
N MET A 125 -9.39 3.07 12.26
CA MET A 125 -8.28 3.26 13.19
C MET A 125 -8.61 4.20 14.36
N ALA A 126 -9.76 4.89 14.31
CA ALA A 126 -10.26 5.73 15.40
C ALA A 126 -10.82 4.85 16.53
#